data_AF-A0A836BFK8-F1
#
_entry.id   AF-A0A836BFK8-F1
#
_cell.length_a   1.000
_cell.length_b   1.000
_cell.length_c   1.000
_cell.angle_alpha   90.00
_cell.angle_beta   90.00
_cell.angle_gamma   90.00
#
_symmetry.space_group_name_H-M   'P 1'
#
loop_
_entity.id
_entity.type
_entity.pdbx_description
1 polymer ?
#
loop_
_entity_poly.entity_id
_entity_poly.type
_entity_poly.pdbx_seq_one_letter_code
_entity_poly.pdbx_strand_id
1 'polypeptide(L)'
;MSLMLPERCSIKQAGKQCVNPPEFVISVVVDKDEYMVGVCCQRHKEAVSDKIQILQNEGKIPKGKVNFSGLKAVGTDCIRADPDELLEID
;
A
#
# COMPACT_ATOMS: atom_id res chain seq x y z
N MET A 1 -6.79 -21.31 -1.53
CA MET A 1 -6.67 -20.15 -2.44
C MET A 1 -6.17 -18.98 -1.60
N SER A 2 -4.87 -18.84 -1.47
CA SER A 2 -4.23 -17.79 -0.67
C SER A 2 -4.29 -16.48 -1.43
N LEU A 3 -5.10 -15.52 -0.96
CA LEU A 3 -5.01 -14.14 -1.43
C LEU A 3 -3.59 -13.65 -1.14
N MET A 4 -2.86 -13.21 -2.18
CA MET A 4 -1.54 -12.57 -2.04
C MET A 4 -1.69 -11.11 -1.58
N LEU A 5 -2.45 -10.87 -0.51
CA LEU A 5 -2.55 -9.58 0.15
C LEU A 5 -1.99 -9.70 1.58
N PRO A 6 -1.38 -8.64 2.13
CA PRO A 6 -0.94 -8.65 3.51
C PRO A 6 -2.10 -8.97 4.45
N GLU A 7 -1.89 -9.88 5.40
CA GLU A 7 -2.93 -10.22 6.38
C GLU A 7 -3.21 -9.08 7.38
N ARG A 8 -2.31 -8.10 7.44
CA ARG A 8 -2.34 -7.00 8.40
C ARG A 8 -2.00 -5.69 7.73
N CYS A 9 -2.67 -4.62 8.13
CA CYS A 9 -2.37 -3.29 7.63
C CYS A 9 -1.01 -2.76 8.13
N SER A 10 -0.47 -1.74 7.46
CA SER A 10 0.91 -1.25 7.69
C SER A 10 1.09 -0.45 8.99
N ILE A 11 0.06 -0.30 9.83
CA ILE A 11 0.05 0.67 10.93
C ILE A 11 0.33 0.00 12.28
N LYS A 12 1.24 0.64 13.04
CA LYS A 12 1.50 0.36 14.45
C LYS A 12 0.98 1.52 15.29
N GLN A 13 0.12 1.23 16.26
CA GLN A 13 -0.43 2.22 17.18
C GLN A 13 -0.08 1.79 18.61
N ALA A 14 0.48 2.69 19.42
CA ALA A 14 0.95 2.41 20.79
C ALA A 14 1.85 1.15 20.89
N GLY A 15 2.75 0.96 19.92
CA GLY A 15 3.67 -0.18 19.86
C GLY A 15 3.05 -1.51 19.41
N LYS A 16 1.73 -1.58 19.22
CA LYS A 16 1.04 -2.78 18.74
C LYS A 16 0.76 -2.67 17.24
N GLN A 17 1.09 -3.73 16.51
CA GLN A 17 0.72 -3.84 15.10
C GLN A 17 -0.78 -4.06 14.97
N CYS A 18 -1.42 -3.35 14.05
CA CYS A 18 -2.81 -3.60 13.72
C CYS A 18 -2.99 -5.05 13.24
N VAL A 19 -4.07 -5.70 13.71
CA VAL A 19 -4.42 -7.07 13.34
C VAL A 19 -5.45 -7.13 12.22
N ASN A 20 -5.99 -5.99 11.79
CA ASN A 20 -7.01 -5.95 10.74
C ASN A 20 -6.33 -6.06 9.37
N PRO A 21 -6.94 -6.81 8.43
CA PRO A 21 -6.50 -6.82 7.05
C PRO A 21 -6.63 -5.41 6.43
N PRO A 22 -5.79 -5.07 5.46
CA PRO A 22 -5.90 -3.82 4.74
C PRO A 22 -7.12 -3.84 3.81
N GLU A 23 -7.75 -2.67 3.67
CA GLU A 23 -8.90 -2.44 2.80
C GLU A 23 -8.58 -1.41 1.71
N PHE A 24 -7.50 -0.63 1.89
CA PHE A 24 -7.12 0.45 1.00
C PHE A 24 -5.62 0.40 0.68
N VAL A 25 -5.30 0.68 -0.58
CA VAL A 25 -3.99 1.15 -1.03
C VAL A 25 -3.93 2.66 -0.83
N ILE A 26 -2.81 3.12 -0.30
CA ILE A 26 -2.55 4.52 0.00
C ILE A 26 -1.45 4.98 -0.94
N SER A 27 -1.71 6.09 -1.60
CA SER A 27 -0.79 6.72 -2.52
C SER A 27 -0.75 8.23 -2.32
N VAL A 28 0.32 8.85 -2.81
CA VAL A 28 0.46 10.30 -2.87
C VAL A 28 0.56 10.70 -4.33
N VAL A 29 -0.39 11.51 -4.77
CA VAL A 29 -0.45 12.04 -6.14
C VAL A 29 0.26 13.39 -6.19
N VAL A 30 1.25 13.51 -7.07
CA VAL A 30 2.08 14.70 -7.25
C VAL A 30 2.11 15.00 -8.74
N ASP A 31 1.52 16.13 -9.15
CA ASP A 31 1.38 16.52 -10.56
C ASP A 31 0.75 15.41 -11.43
N LYS A 32 1.58 14.67 -12.19
CA LYS A 32 1.17 13.59 -13.10
C LYS A 32 1.58 12.19 -12.60
N ASP A 33 2.27 12.12 -11.47
CA ASP A 33 2.80 10.89 -10.90
C ASP A 33 2.00 10.47 -9.65
N GLU A 34 1.97 9.18 -9.37
CA GLU A 34 1.32 8.60 -8.19
C GLU A 34 2.26 7.61 -7.52
N TYR A 35 2.58 7.86 -6.25
CA TYR A 35 3.52 7.07 -5.47
C TYR A 35 2.78 6.26 -4.42
N MET A 36 2.80 4.93 -4.52
CA MET A 36 2.25 4.06 -3.48
C MET A 36 3.11 4.15 -2.21
N VAL A 37 2.47 4.46 -1.08
CA VAL A 37 3.15 4.62 0.21
C VAL A 37 2.80 3.53 1.23
N GLY A 38 1.69 2.81 1.04
CA GLY A 38 1.34 1.68 1.90
C GLY A 38 -0.09 1.19 1.77
N VAL A 39 -0.53 0.41 2.76
CA VAL A 39 -1.90 -0.12 2.85
C VAL A 39 -2.47 0.06 4.26
N CYS A 40 -3.76 0.42 4.37
CA CYS A 40 -4.44 0.59 5.66
C CYS A 40 -5.82 -0.08 5.69
N CYS A 41 -6.32 -0.39 6.90
CA CYS A 41 -7.74 -0.67 7.12
C CYS A 41 -8.52 0.65 7.29
N GLN A 42 -9.84 0.62 7.19
CA GLN A 42 -10.73 1.79 7.32
C GLN A 42 -10.49 2.56 8.62
N ARG A 43 -10.29 1.85 9.74
CA ARG A 43 -10.04 2.43 11.08
C ARG A 43 -8.81 3.32 11.17
N HIS A 44 -7.83 3.17 10.27
CA HIS A 44 -6.57 3.89 10.34
C HIS A 44 -6.43 4.99 9.30
N LYS A 45 -7.43 5.25 8.45
CA LYS A 45 -7.34 6.25 7.37
C LYS A 45 -6.89 7.63 7.84
N GLU A 46 -7.49 8.14 8.91
CA GLU A 46 -7.16 9.47 9.45
C GLU A 46 -5.73 9.48 9.99
N ALA A 47 -5.39 8.53 10.87
CA ALA A 47 -4.05 8.40 11.44
C ALA A 47 -2.95 8.27 10.39
N VAL A 48 -3.20 7.58 9.26
CA VAL A 48 -2.24 7.51 8.16
C VAL A 48 -2.14 8.83 7.41
N SER A 49 -3.27 9.50 7.17
CA SER A 49 -3.28 10.81 6.51
C SER A 49 -2.47 11.84 7.29
N ASP A 50 -2.67 11.90 8.61
CA ASP A 50 -1.88 12.76 9.52
C ASP A 50 -0.39 12.41 9.44
N LYS A 51 -0.06 11.12 9.48
CA LYS A 51 1.33 10.68 9.42
C LYS A 51 1.99 11.03 8.08
N ILE A 52 1.29 10.85 6.97
CA ILE A 52 1.78 11.24 5.64
C ILE A 52 2.00 12.74 5.58
N GLN A 53 1.07 13.55 6.11
CA GLN A 53 1.21 15.00 6.13
C GLN A 53 2.46 15.44 6.90
N ILE A 54 2.71 14.83 8.08
CA ILE A 54 3.94 15.08 8.84
C ILE A 54 5.18 14.72 8.00
N LEU A 55 5.18 13.55 7.35
CA LEU A 55 6.31 13.11 6.52
C LEU A 55 6.53 13.99 5.28
N GLN A 56 5.47 14.54 4.70
CA GLN A 56 5.56 15.53 3.61
C GLN A 56 6.16 16.85 4.10
N ASN A 57 5.79 17.28 5.31
CA ASN A 57 6.37 18.48 5.93
C ASN A 57 7.86 18.29 6.29
N GLU A 58 8.24 17.08 6.71
CA GLU A 58 9.65 16.70 6.94
C GLU A 58 10.44 16.49 5.64
N GLY A 59 9.79 16.52 4.47
CA GLY A 59 10.43 16.29 3.16
C GLY A 59 10.83 14.83 2.88
N LYS A 60 10.29 13.87 3.64
CA LYS A 60 10.54 12.43 3.46
C LYS A 60 9.67 11.78 2.38
N ILE A 61 8.51 12.38 2.13
CA ILE A 61 7.55 12.00 1.08
C ILE A 61 7.28 13.25 0.24
N PRO A 62 7.12 13.15 -1.09
CA PRO A 62 6.82 14.32 -1.90
C PRO A 62 5.50 14.98 -1.49
N LYS A 63 5.44 16.32 -1.61
CA LYS A 63 4.23 17.09 -1.28
C LYS A 63 3.16 16.84 -2.33
N GLY A 64 2.05 16.24 -1.91
CA GLY A 64 1.02 15.80 -2.84
C GLY A 64 -0.27 15.42 -2.12
N LYS A 65 -1.31 15.15 -2.90
CA LYS A 65 -2.61 14.77 -2.36
C LYS A 65 -2.60 13.30 -1.98
N VAL A 66 -3.00 12.99 -0.75
CA VAL A 66 -3.21 11.60 -0.31
C VAL A 66 -4.44 11.03 -1.01
N ASN A 67 -4.28 9.87 -1.63
CA ASN A 67 -5.35 9.12 -2.28
C ASN A 67 -5.53 7.75 -1.61
N PHE A 68 -6.79 7.31 -1.51
CA PHE A 68 -7.16 6.04 -0.91
C PHE A 68 -7.99 5.22 -1.90
N SER A 69 -7.38 4.18 -2.44
CA SER A 69 -8.00 3.28 -3.42
C SER A 69 -8.39 1.99 -2.73
N GLY A 70 -9.67 1.58 -2.86
CA GLY A 70 -10.14 0.31 -2.30
C GLY A 70 -9.39 -0.88 -2.91
N LEU A 71 -8.92 -1.79 -2.07
CA LEU A 71 -8.24 -3.01 -2.50
C LEU A 71 -9.23 -3.91 -3.25
N LYS A 72 -8.82 -4.33 -4.44
CA LYS A 72 -9.52 -5.32 -5.26
C LYS A 72 -8.56 -6.46 -5.52
N ALA A 73 -8.79 -7.60 -4.88
CA ALA A 73 -7.97 -8.78 -5.10
C ALA A 73 -8.28 -9.34 -6.49
N VAL A 74 -7.24 -9.49 -7.32
CA VAL A 74 -7.31 -10.22 -8.58
C VAL A 74 -6.51 -11.49 -8.38
N GLY A 75 -7.17 -12.64 -8.52
CA GLY A 75 -6.48 -13.92 -8.60
C GLY A 75 -5.98 -14.09 -10.03
N THR A 76 -4.66 -14.16 -10.21
CA THR A 76 -4.06 -14.58 -11.47
C THR A 76 -3.58 -16.02 -11.32
N ASP A 77 -3.68 -16.83 -12.38
CA ASP A 77 -2.90 -18.06 -12.47
C ASP A 77 -1.43 -17.66 -12.37
N CYS A 78 -0.80 -18.02 -11.25
CA CYS A 78 0.58 -17.66 -10.99
C CYS A 78 1.44 -18.23 -12.13
N ILE A 79 2.09 -17.35 -12.90
CA ILE A 79 3.18 -17.79 -13.77
C ILE A 79 4.32 -18.18 -12.82
N ARG A 80 4.51 -19.49 -12.65
CA ARG A 80 5.72 -20.04 -12.06
C ARG A 80 6.82 -19.84 -13.10
N ALA A 81 7.50 -18.70 -13.03
CA ALA A 81 8.85 -18.64 -13.55
C ALA A 81 9.69 -19.41 -12.52
N ASP A 82 10.01 -20.67 -12.82
CA ASP A 82 11.19 -21.28 -12.20
C ASP A 82 12.34 -20.25 -12.30
N PRO A 83 13.19 -20.08 -11.28
CA PRO A 83 14.22 -19.04 -11.28
C PRO A 83 15.25 -19.16 -12.42
N ASP A 84 15.23 -20.27 -13.16
CA ASP A 84 16.01 -20.54 -14.36
C ASP A 84 15.25 -20.26 -15.67
N GLU A 85 13.91 -20.17 -15.62
CA GLU A 85 13.06 -19.78 -16.74
C GLU A 85 12.83 -18.27 -16.72
N LEU A 86 13.77 -17.54 -17.30
CA LEU A 86 13.59 -16.13 -17.61
C LEU A 86 12.35 -15.98 -18.52
N LEU A 87 11.42 -15.10 -18.13
CA LEU A 87 10.31 -14.73 -18.98
C LEU A 87 10.84 -13.90 -20.16
N GLU A 88 10.81 -14.46 -21.36
CA GLU A 88 10.93 -13.69 -22.60
C GLU A 88 9.67 -12.83 -22.76
N ILE A 89 9.87 -11.51 -22.87
CA ILE A 89 8.82 -10.54 -23.16
C ILE A 89 9.11 -10.02 -24.57
N ASP A 90 8.21 -10.26 -25.52
CA ASP A 90 8.24 -9.68 -26.88
C ASP A 90 7.81 -8.20 -26.86
#